data_AF-A0A926BTN4-F1
#
_entry.id   AF-A0A926BTN4-F1
#
_cell.length_a   1.000
_cell.length_b   1.000
_cell.length_c   1.000
_cell.angle_alpha   90.00
_cell.angle_beta   90.00
_cell.angle_gamma   90.00
#
_symmetry.space_group_name_H-M   'P 1'
#
loop_
_entity.id
_entity.type
_entity.pdbx_description
1 polymer ?
#
loop_
_entity_poly.entity_id
_entity_poly.type
_entity_poly.pdbx_seq_one_letter_code
_entity_poly.pdbx_strand_id
1 'polypeptide(L)' 'MPLIEPFAPLRFNPELVSNPGAVIAPPYDVISEERRSQLLRSDPNNF' A
#
# COMPACT_ATOMS: atom_id res chain seq x y z
N MET A 1 22.68 -13.12 21.41
CA MET A 1 23.37 -13.03 20.10
C MET A 1 22.36 -12.56 19.08
N PRO A 2 22.68 -11.59 18.19
CA PRO A 2 21.76 -11.17 17.15
C PRO A 2 21.60 -12.26 16.09
N LEU A 3 20.38 -12.44 15.60
CA LEU A 3 20.06 -13.35 14.49
C LEU A 3 20.26 -12.57 13.18
N ILE A 4 21.09 -13.10 12.27
CA ILE A 4 21.31 -12.51 10.95
C ILE A 4 20.59 -13.40 9.94
N GLU A 5 19.55 -12.87 9.31
CA GLU A 5 18.76 -13.57 8.28
C GLU A 5 18.78 -12.81 6.95
N PRO A 6 18.68 -13.50 5.80
CA PRO A 6 18.52 -12.85 4.51
C PRO A 6 17.28 -11.95 4.48
N PHE A 7 17.38 -10.82 3.80
CA PHE A 7 16.23 -9.94 3.58
C PHE A 7 15.14 -10.68 2.80
N ALA A 8 13.96 -10.84 3.39
CA ALA A 8 12.80 -11.42 2.73
C ALA A 8 12.11 -10.33 1.87
N PRO A 9 12.20 -10.39 0.53
CA PRO A 9 11.69 -9.33 -0.34
C PRO A 9 10.15 -9.33 -0.44
N LEU A 10 9.50 -10.42 -0.02
CA LEU A 10 8.06 -10.60 -0.08
C LEU A 10 7.51 -10.83 1.33
N ARG A 11 6.55 -10.01 1.73
CA ARG A 11 5.83 -10.15 3.01
C ARG A 11 4.61 -11.08 2.93
N PHE A 12 4.25 -11.52 1.72
CA PHE A 12 3.03 -12.30 1.48
C PHE A 12 3.35 -13.79 1.26
N ASN A 13 2.49 -14.67 1.76
CA ASN A 13 2.56 -16.10 1.47
C ASN A 13 2.17 -16.32 -0.01
N PRO A 14 3.06 -16.85 -0.87
CA PRO A 14 2.79 -17.04 -2.29
C PRO A 14 1.71 -18.09 -2.58
N GLU A 15 1.43 -19.02 -1.65
CA GLU A 15 0.35 -20.00 -1.79
C GLU A 15 -1.04 -19.36 -1.57
N LEU A 16 -1.10 -18.32 -0.75
CA LEU A 16 -2.33 -17.56 -0.48
C LEU A 16 -2.49 -16.36 -1.42
N VAL A 17 -1.37 -15.79 -1.87
CA VAL A 17 -1.31 -14.62 -2.73
C VAL A 17 -0.50 -14.97 -3.97
N SER A 18 -1.18 -15.53 -4.97
CA SER A 18 -0.57 -15.86 -6.26
C SER A 18 -0.23 -14.64 -7.11
N ASN A 19 -0.89 -13.50 -6.87
CA ASN A 19 -0.61 -12.21 -7.52
C ASN A 19 -0.37 -11.11 -6.48
N PRO A 20 0.90 -10.73 -6.20
CA PRO A 20 1.23 -9.65 -5.28
C PRO A 20 0.60 -8.31 -5.66
N GLY A 21 0.42 -8.01 -6.94
CA GLY A 21 -0.20 -6.76 -7.40
C GLY A 21 -1.68 -6.62 -7.03
N ALA A 22 -2.35 -7.71 -6.65
CA ALA A 22 -3.73 -7.68 -6.15
C ALA A 22 -3.83 -7.29 -4.67
N VAL A 23 -2.72 -7.34 -3.92
CA VAL A 23 -2.67 -7.03 -2.48
C VAL A 23 -1.68 -5.92 -2.12
N ILE A 24 -0.81 -5.56 -3.07
CA ILE A 24 0.07 -4.39 -2.98
C ILE A 24 -0.70 -3.24 -3.60
N ALA A 25 -0.96 -2.21 -2.81
CA ALA A 25 -1.44 -0.95 -3.37
C ALA A 25 -0.34 -0.43 -4.33
N PRO A 26 -0.68 -0.07 -5.58
CA PRO A 26 0.27 0.61 -6.45
C PRO A 26 0.83 1.83 -5.69
N PRO A 27 2.08 2.26 -5.97
CA PRO A 27 2.56 3.51 -5.41
C PRO A 27 1.51 4.56 -5.74
N TYR A 28 0.88 5.15 -4.72
CA TYR A 28 -0.15 6.14 -4.93
C TYR A 28 0.40 7.17 -5.91
N ASP A 29 -0.33 7.45 -6.99
CA ASP A 29 -0.01 8.61 -7.80
C ASP A 29 0.15 9.79 -6.83
N VAL A 30 1.25 10.53 -6.97
CA VAL A 30 1.44 11.76 -6.20
C VAL A 30 0.36 12.72 -6.68
N ILE A 31 -0.74 12.78 -5.93
CA ILE A 31 -1.83 13.71 -6.20
C ILE A 31 -1.43 15.10 -5.71
N SER A 32 -1.86 16.13 -6.43
CA SER A 32 -1.67 17.51 -5.98
C SER A 32 -2.46 17.80 -4.69
N GLU A 33 -2.09 18.86 -3.98
CA GLU A 33 -2.80 19.25 -2.75
C GLU A 33 -4.28 19.60 -3.03
N GLU A 34 -4.56 20.12 -4.22
CA GLU A 34 -5.91 20.41 -4.69
C GLU A 34 -6.71 19.12 -4.89
N ARG A 35 -6.11 18.11 -5.52
CA ARG A 35 -6.75 16.81 -5.75
C ARG A 35 -6.98 16.08 -4.44
N ARG A 36 -6.02 16.15 -3.51
CA ARG A 36 -6.17 15.66 -2.14
C ARG A 36 -7.34 16.33 -1.43
N SER A 37 -7.44 17.65 -1.50
CA SER A 37 -8.53 18.42 -0.91
C SER A 37 -9.90 18.09 -1.51
N GLN A 38 -9.98 17.81 -2.81
CA GLN A 38 -11.21 17.38 -3.47
C GLN A 38 -11.67 16.01 -2.99
N LEU A 39 -10.75 15.05 -2.90
CA LEU A 39 -11.06 13.68 -2.45
C LEU A 39 -11.52 13.69 -0.98
N LEU A 40 -10.84 14.46 -0.12
CA LEU A 40 -11.27 14.64 1.27
C LEU A 40 -12.71 15.16 1.36
N ARG A 41 -13.07 16.17 0.56
CA ARG A 41 -14.44 16.72 0.54
C ARG A 41 -15.49 15.81 -0.12
N SER A 42 -15.07 14.79 -0.88
CA SER A 42 -16.00 13.99 -1.70
C SER A 42 -16.76 12.89 -0.94
N ASP A 43 -16.29 12.51 0.24
CA ASP A 43 -16.95 11.50 1.08
C ASP A 43 -17.48 12.16 2.36
N PRO A 44 -18.79 12.04 2.67
CA PRO A 44 -19.38 12.62 3.87
C PRO A 44 -18.83 12.05 5.19
N ASN A 45 -18.06 10.96 5.15
CA ASN A 45 -17.42 10.35 6.32
C ASN A 45 -15.98 10.82 6.56
N ASN A 46 -15.45 11.71 5.73
CA ASN A 46 -14.14 12.33 5.96
C ASN A 46 -14.33 13.57 6.86
N PHE A 47 -14.01 13.42 8.15
CA PHE A 47 -14.12 14.48 9.16
C PHE A 47 -12.83 15.28 9.32
#